data_AF-A0A7J5A5T8-F1
#
_entry.id   AF-A0A7J5A5T8-F1
#
_cell.length_a   1.000
_cell.length_b   1.000
_cell.length_c   1.000
_cell.angle_alpha   90.00
_cell.angle_beta   90.00
_cell.angle_gamma   90.00
#
_symmetry.space_group_name_H-M   'P 1'
#
loop_
_entity.id
_entity.type
_entity.pdbx_description
1 polymer ?
#
loop_
_entity_poly.entity_id
_entity_poly.type
_entity_poly.pdbx_seq_one_letter_code
_entity_poly.pdbx_strand_id
1 'polypeptide(L)'
;MTFHFTVRDDKQIRVIIDTDADCEADDPFAIAQALLTPKFMVKAICAEHFNEAGSMERSFRTASTVVQLLNSDVPVLEGARTPLAGLHLASDEDLSPASRAILDEALSADTHPLFVLCLGAITNVAAAIKLHPEIVSRMTIIWIGTQ
;
A
#
# COMPACT_ATOMS: atom_id res chain seq x y z
N MET A 1 -0.22 -17.90 -17.22
CA MET A 1 -0.25 -17.26 -18.56
C MET A 1 0.86 -16.23 -18.58
N THR A 2 1.90 -16.44 -19.39
CA THR A 2 3.01 -15.50 -19.49
C THR A 2 2.69 -14.50 -20.59
N PHE A 3 2.29 -13.28 -20.24
CA PHE A 3 2.14 -12.23 -21.22
C PHE A 3 3.55 -11.84 -21.71
N HIS A 4 3.89 -12.25 -22.94
CA HIS A 4 5.21 -12.07 -23.54
C HIS A 4 5.40 -10.65 -24.09
N PHE A 5 5.23 -9.63 -23.26
CA PHE A 5 5.62 -8.27 -23.65
C PHE A 5 6.34 -7.57 -22.50
N THR A 6 7.42 -6.90 -22.85
CA THR A 6 8.18 -6.07 -21.92
C THR A 6 7.63 -4.65 -21.99
N VAL A 7 7.21 -4.10 -20.85
CA VAL A 7 6.82 -2.69 -20.76
C VAL A 7 8.08 -1.84 -20.76
N ARG A 8 8.15 -0.86 -21.66
CA ARG A 8 9.25 0.12 -21.68
C ARG A 8 9.38 0.79 -20.32
N ASP A 9 10.60 1.02 -19.88
CA ASP A 9 10.93 1.65 -18.59
C ASP A 9 10.16 2.96 -18.38
N ASP A 10 10.18 3.86 -19.38
CA ASP A 10 9.43 5.14 -19.35
C ASP A 10 7.90 5.02 -19.27
N LYS A 11 7.38 3.78 -19.35
CA LYS A 11 5.96 3.46 -19.21
C LYS A 11 5.67 2.66 -17.94
N GLN A 12 6.66 2.24 -17.17
CA GLN A 12 6.42 1.62 -15.87
C GLN A 12 6.06 2.69 -14.82
N ILE A 13 5.35 2.26 -13.79
CA ILE A 13 4.92 3.15 -12.70
C ILE A 13 5.15 2.43 -11.38
N ARG A 14 5.51 3.19 -10.35
CA ARG A 14 5.63 2.67 -8.99
C ARG A 14 4.26 2.61 -8.35
N VAL A 15 3.99 1.51 -7.67
CA VAL A 15 2.69 1.26 -7.02
C VAL A 15 2.91 0.82 -5.60
N ILE A 16 2.23 1.47 -4.66
CA ILE A 16 1.96 0.93 -3.32
C ILE A 16 0.47 0.59 -3.26
N ILE A 17 0.16 -0.57 -2.69
CA ILE A 17 -1.22 -1.00 -2.46
C ILE A 17 -1.48 -0.89 -0.96
N ASP A 18 -2.43 -0.06 -0.54
CA ASP A 18 -2.85 0.14 0.85
C ASP A 18 -4.25 -0.44 1.00
N THR A 19 -4.38 -1.55 1.72
CA THR A 19 -5.48 -2.50 1.54
C THR A 19 -5.90 -3.13 2.85
N ASP A 20 -7.21 -3.15 3.09
CA ASP A 20 -7.87 -3.86 4.16
C ASP A 20 -8.33 -5.25 3.68
N ALA A 21 -7.40 -6.03 3.14
CA ALA A 21 -7.64 -7.23 2.33
C ALA A 21 -8.55 -8.34 2.91
N ASP A 22 -8.90 -8.26 4.20
CA ASP A 22 -9.81 -9.19 4.88
C ASP A 22 -11.21 -8.59 5.14
N CYS A 23 -11.47 -7.35 4.73
CA CYS A 23 -12.76 -6.69 4.89
C CYS A 23 -13.78 -7.22 3.87
N GLU A 24 -13.41 -7.19 2.58
CA GLU A 24 -14.24 -7.64 1.46
C GLU A 24 -13.47 -8.61 0.55
N ALA A 25 -14.21 -9.27 -0.35
CA ALA A 25 -13.66 -10.35 -1.17
C ALA A 25 -12.84 -9.88 -2.39
N ASP A 26 -12.89 -8.60 -2.74
CA ASP A 26 -12.31 -8.01 -3.95
C ASP A 26 -10.82 -7.67 -3.81
N ASP A 27 -10.38 -7.17 -2.67
CA ASP A 27 -8.99 -6.77 -2.41
C ASP A 27 -7.94 -7.86 -2.72
N PRO A 28 -8.12 -9.13 -2.34
CA PRO A 28 -7.20 -10.20 -2.75
C PRO A 28 -7.04 -10.31 -4.27
N PHE A 29 -8.10 -10.08 -5.03
CA PHE A 29 -8.04 -10.07 -6.50
C PHE A 29 -7.39 -8.80 -7.04
N ALA A 30 -7.63 -7.65 -6.41
CA ALA A 30 -6.97 -6.40 -6.77
C ALA A 30 -5.44 -6.49 -6.58
N ILE A 31 -4.99 -7.06 -5.44
CA ILE A 31 -3.59 -7.36 -5.17
C ILE A 31 -3.04 -8.31 -6.24
N ALA A 32 -3.72 -9.43 -6.51
CA ALA A 32 -3.27 -10.39 -7.51
C ALA A 32 -3.15 -9.78 -8.91
N GLN A 33 -4.13 -8.98 -9.31
CA GLN A 33 -4.12 -8.27 -10.59
C GLN A 33 -2.95 -7.29 -10.67
N ALA A 34 -2.69 -6.52 -9.61
CA ALA A 34 -1.58 -5.57 -9.58
C ALA A 34 -0.23 -6.28 -9.69
N LEU A 35 -0.02 -7.38 -8.95
CA LEU A 35 1.21 -8.18 -9.00
C LEU A 35 1.44 -8.85 -10.36
N LEU A 36 0.36 -9.19 -11.07
CA LEU A 36 0.43 -9.77 -12.42
C LEU A 36 0.52 -8.72 -13.55
N THR A 37 0.45 -7.42 -13.23
CA THR A 37 0.45 -6.34 -14.22
C THR A 37 1.89 -5.91 -14.54
N PRO A 38 2.42 -6.16 -15.77
CA PRO A 38 3.83 -5.90 -16.08
C PRO A 38 4.25 -4.42 -16.06
N LYS A 39 3.27 -3.50 -16.05
CA LYS A 39 3.50 -2.05 -15.96
C LYS A 39 3.80 -1.60 -14.53
N PHE A 40 3.37 -2.37 -13.53
CA PHE A 40 3.41 -1.96 -12.13
C PHE A 40 4.68 -2.48 -11.47
N MET A 41 5.50 -1.53 -11.02
CA MET A 41 6.58 -1.78 -10.08
C MET A 41 5.97 -1.73 -8.68
N VAL A 42 5.37 -2.85 -8.24
CA VAL A 42 4.75 -2.91 -6.90
C VAL A 42 5.86 -2.87 -5.85
N LYS A 43 5.87 -1.80 -5.05
CA LYS A 43 6.94 -1.49 -4.09
C LYS A 43 6.67 -2.13 -2.73
N ALA A 44 5.42 -2.10 -2.30
CA ALA A 44 4.95 -2.72 -1.07
C ALA A 44 3.42 -2.91 -1.12
N ILE A 45 2.94 -3.83 -0.29
CA ILE A 45 1.54 -3.95 0.09
C ILE A 45 1.44 -3.57 1.57
N CYS A 46 0.66 -2.55 1.87
CA CYS A 46 0.43 -1.98 3.19
C CYS A 46 -0.91 -2.50 3.71
N ALA A 47 -0.89 -3.24 4.81
CA ALA A 47 -2.12 -3.75 5.42
C ALA A 47 -2.82 -2.62 6.19
N GLU A 48 -4.10 -2.41 5.91
CA GLU A 48 -4.96 -1.49 6.64
C GLU A 48 -5.86 -2.20 7.65
N HIS A 49 -6.27 -1.43 8.65
CA HIS A 49 -7.34 -1.83 9.56
C HIS A 49 -8.70 -1.47 8.96
N PHE A 50 -9.73 -2.12 9.49
CA PHE A 50 -11.14 -1.78 9.28
C PHE A 50 -11.91 -1.89 10.60
N ASN A 51 -13.23 -1.69 10.59
CA ASN A 51 -14.09 -1.52 11.77
C ASN A 51 -14.31 -2.81 12.61
N GLU A 52 -13.25 -3.58 12.85
CA GLU A 52 -13.20 -4.75 13.70
C GLU A 52 -11.85 -4.84 14.44
N ALA A 53 -11.86 -5.39 15.66
CA ALA A 53 -10.65 -5.58 16.43
C ALA A 53 -9.72 -6.64 15.78
N GLY A 54 -8.43 -6.32 15.70
CA GLY A 54 -7.43 -7.18 15.09
C GLY A 54 -7.53 -7.27 13.56
N SER A 55 -8.30 -6.39 12.93
CA SER A 55 -8.54 -6.35 11.48
C SER A 55 -7.25 -6.16 10.68
N MET A 56 -6.35 -5.28 11.13
CA MET A 56 -5.05 -5.05 10.50
C MET A 56 -4.24 -6.34 10.36
N GLU A 57 -4.15 -7.14 11.43
CA GLU A 57 -3.44 -8.43 11.39
C GLU A 57 -4.11 -9.43 10.45
N ARG A 58 -5.45 -9.35 10.28
CA ARG A 58 -6.14 -10.21 9.30
C ARG A 58 -5.85 -9.75 7.88
N SER A 59 -5.96 -8.46 7.57
CA SER A 59 -5.56 -7.87 6.28
C SER A 59 -4.12 -8.24 5.92
N PHE A 60 -3.19 -8.14 6.87
CA PHE A 60 -1.79 -8.53 6.70
C PHE A 60 -1.65 -10.00 6.31
N ARG A 61 -2.33 -10.93 7.01
CA ARG A 61 -2.30 -12.37 6.70
C ARG A 61 -2.92 -12.66 5.34
N THR A 62 -4.03 -12.02 5.00
CA THR A 62 -4.73 -12.22 3.73
C THR A 62 -3.88 -11.73 2.56
N ALA A 63 -3.32 -10.52 2.64
CA ALA A 63 -2.38 -9.99 1.65
C ALA A 63 -1.12 -10.87 1.51
N SER A 64 -0.55 -11.31 2.64
CA SER A 64 0.62 -12.22 2.65
C SER A 64 0.31 -13.55 1.96
N THR A 65 -0.90 -14.08 2.15
CA THR A 65 -1.35 -15.31 1.49
C THR A 65 -1.40 -15.14 -0.03
N VAL A 66 -1.90 -14.00 -0.53
CA VAL A 66 -1.93 -13.70 -1.98
C VAL A 66 -0.52 -13.62 -2.56
N VAL A 67 0.38 -12.89 -1.88
CA VAL A 67 1.80 -12.77 -2.28
C VAL A 67 2.46 -14.15 -2.35
N GLN A 68 2.24 -15.00 -1.34
CA GLN A 68 2.74 -16.37 -1.30
C GLN A 68 2.21 -17.24 -2.44
N LEU A 69 0.90 -17.19 -2.70
CA LEU A 69 0.26 -17.97 -3.78
C LEU A 69 0.78 -17.59 -5.17
N LEU A 70 1.17 -16.33 -5.35
CA LEU A 70 1.76 -15.83 -6.59
C LEU A 70 3.28 -15.96 -6.65
N ASN A 71 3.94 -16.47 -5.60
CA ASN A 71 5.39 -16.54 -5.49
C ASN A 71 6.07 -15.17 -5.76
N SER A 72 5.49 -14.10 -5.22
CA SER A 72 6.03 -12.75 -5.34
C SER A 72 6.92 -12.41 -4.15
N ASP A 73 7.97 -11.63 -4.37
CA ASP A 73 8.88 -11.13 -3.33
C ASP A 73 8.48 -9.74 -2.80
N VAL A 74 7.32 -9.22 -3.22
CA VAL A 74 6.84 -7.90 -2.77
C VAL A 74 6.56 -7.94 -1.26
N PRO A 75 7.09 -6.99 -0.48
CA PRO A 75 6.89 -6.97 0.96
C PRO A 75 5.44 -6.63 1.30
N VAL A 76 4.87 -7.37 2.25
CA VAL A 76 3.63 -7.02 2.95
C VAL A 76 4.02 -6.43 4.30
N LEU A 77 3.45 -5.28 4.65
CA LEU A 77 3.83 -4.50 5.83
C LEU A 77 2.62 -4.25 6.72
N GLU A 78 2.82 -4.39 8.02
CA GLU A 78 1.79 -4.05 9.01
C GLU A 78 1.54 -2.53 9.03
N GLY A 79 0.27 -2.16 9.00
CA GLY A 79 -0.16 -0.77 9.13
C GLY A 79 -0.56 -0.36 10.53
N ALA A 80 -1.23 0.78 10.59
CA ALA A 80 -1.84 1.27 11.82
C ALA A 80 -2.95 0.31 12.28
N ARG A 81 -3.04 0.09 13.59
CA ARG A 81 -4.06 -0.79 14.20
C ARG A 81 -5.36 -0.05 14.54
N THR A 82 -5.37 1.27 14.44
CA THR A 82 -6.49 2.13 14.80
C THR A 82 -6.59 3.31 13.83
N PRO A 83 -7.77 3.97 13.75
CA PRO A 83 -7.94 5.14 12.90
C PRO A 83 -6.96 6.26 13.27
N LEU A 84 -6.65 7.12 12.31
CA LEU A 84 -5.70 8.24 12.48
C LEU A 84 -5.94 9.08 13.74
N ALA A 85 -7.20 9.30 14.13
CA ALA A 85 -7.57 10.07 15.32
C ALA A 85 -7.08 9.41 16.64
N GLY A 86 -6.89 8.09 16.65
CA GLY A 86 -6.34 7.33 17.77
C GLY A 86 -4.82 7.21 17.75
N LEU A 87 -4.13 7.69 16.71
CA LEU A 87 -2.67 7.64 16.62
C LEU A 87 -2.03 8.84 17.29
N HIS A 88 -0.99 8.58 18.09
CA HIS A 88 -0.09 9.60 18.59
C HIS A 88 1.13 9.68 17.68
N LEU A 89 1.16 10.68 16.80
CA LEU A 89 2.23 10.88 15.82
C LEU A 89 2.99 12.16 16.18
N ALA A 90 4.20 12.00 16.70
CA ALA A 90 5.12 13.08 17.08
C ALA A 90 6.43 13.04 16.28
N SER A 91 6.88 11.85 15.85
CA SER A 91 8.08 11.67 15.03
C SER A 91 7.96 10.46 14.10
N ASP A 92 8.93 10.28 13.20
CA ASP A 92 9.01 9.15 12.27
C ASP A 92 9.03 7.79 12.97
N GLU A 93 9.46 7.72 14.24
CA GLU A 93 9.46 6.50 15.05
C GLU A 93 8.05 6.01 15.39
N ASP A 94 7.06 6.90 15.33
CA ASP A 94 5.65 6.58 15.58
C ASP A 94 4.94 6.02 14.33
N LEU A 95 5.58 6.04 13.16
CA LEU A 95 5.01 5.52 11.92
C LEU A 95 4.94 3.98 11.96
N SER A 96 3.81 3.43 11.54
CA SER A 96 3.72 1.99 11.24
C SER A 96 4.70 1.61 10.11
N PRO A 97 5.13 0.33 10.03
CA PRO A 97 5.94 -0.14 8.91
C PRO A 97 5.37 0.24 7.53
N ALA A 98 4.05 0.13 7.35
CA ALA A 98 3.37 0.58 6.14
C ALA A 98 3.50 2.08 5.89
N SER A 99 3.23 2.92 6.89
CA SER A 99 3.32 4.38 6.76
C SER A 99 4.75 4.84 6.46
N ARG A 100 5.75 4.20 7.10
CA ARG A 100 7.17 4.43 6.84
C ARG A 100 7.54 4.08 5.40
N ALA A 101 7.06 2.96 4.88
CA ALA A 101 7.32 2.55 3.50
C ALA A 101 6.71 3.50 2.47
N ILE A 102 5.51 4.04 2.74
CA ILE A 102 4.90 5.09 1.90
C ILE A 102 5.78 6.35 1.88
N LEU A 103 6.24 6.80 3.05
CA LEU A 103 7.14 7.94 3.18
C LEU A 103 8.47 7.72 2.43
N ASP A 104 9.11 6.57 2.65
CA ASP A 104 10.39 6.22 2.01
C ASP A 104 10.27 6.16 0.50
N GLU A 105 9.23 5.51 -0.02
CA GLU A 105 9.03 5.41 -1.46
C GLU A 105 8.72 6.77 -2.09
N ALA A 106 8.00 7.64 -1.39
CA ALA A 106 7.73 9.00 -1.86
C ALA A 106 9.01 9.85 -1.93
N LEU A 107 9.92 9.68 -0.97
CA LEU A 107 11.21 10.39 -0.91
C LEU A 107 12.32 9.72 -1.74
N SER A 108 12.06 8.54 -2.30
CA SER A 108 12.99 7.83 -3.17
C SER A 108 13.49 8.69 -4.34
N ALA A 109 14.73 8.44 -4.76
CA ALA A 109 15.33 9.06 -5.93
C ALA A 109 14.78 8.49 -7.27
N ASP A 110 13.92 7.49 -7.22
CA ASP A 110 13.29 6.91 -8.40
C ASP A 110 12.36 7.93 -9.09
N THR A 111 12.60 8.15 -10.38
CA THR A 111 11.90 9.17 -11.18
C THR A 111 10.58 8.68 -11.78
N HIS A 112 10.28 7.38 -11.71
CA HIS A 112 8.99 6.85 -12.13
C HIS A 112 7.87 7.46 -11.27
N PRO A 113 6.69 7.77 -11.84
CA PRO A 113 5.58 8.29 -11.05
C PRO A 113 5.12 7.26 -10.02
N LEU A 114 4.83 7.73 -8.81
CA LEU A 114 4.33 6.91 -7.71
C LEU A 114 2.81 7.04 -7.59
N PHE A 115 2.13 5.90 -7.57
CA PHE A 115 0.72 5.78 -7.28
C PHE A 115 0.51 4.99 -5.99
N VAL A 116 -0.34 5.50 -5.10
CA VAL A 116 -0.77 4.76 -3.91
C VAL A 116 -2.24 4.42 -4.09
N LEU A 117 -2.53 3.12 -4.21
CA LEU A 117 -3.87 2.57 -4.40
C LEU A 117 -4.46 2.28 -3.02
N CYS A 118 -5.39 3.10 -2.56
CA CYS A 118 -6.05 2.93 -1.28
C CYS A 118 -7.37 2.19 -1.50
N LEU A 119 -7.45 0.96 -1.02
CA LEU A 119 -8.58 0.04 -1.22
C LEU A 119 -9.53 -0.02 -0.02
N GLY A 120 -9.13 0.55 1.12
CA GLY A 120 -9.96 0.69 2.31
C GLY A 120 -9.77 2.04 3.00
N ALA A 121 -9.50 1.98 4.31
CA ALA A 121 -9.06 3.14 5.06
C ALA A 121 -7.79 3.78 4.45
N ILE A 122 -7.52 5.04 4.80
CA ILE A 122 -6.33 5.80 4.33
C ILE A 122 -5.41 6.19 5.48
N THR A 123 -5.41 5.42 6.56
CA THR A 123 -4.73 5.82 7.80
C THR A 123 -3.23 5.78 7.66
N ASN A 124 -2.67 4.79 6.96
CA ASN A 124 -1.24 4.69 6.71
C ASN A 124 -0.74 5.88 5.87
N VAL A 125 -1.43 6.19 4.77
CA VAL A 125 -1.11 7.34 3.91
C VAL A 125 -1.27 8.65 4.65
N ALA A 126 -2.37 8.83 5.39
CA ALA A 126 -2.63 10.05 6.13
C ALA A 126 -1.62 10.25 7.29
N ALA A 127 -1.18 9.18 7.95
CA ALA A 127 -0.12 9.24 8.96
C ALA A 127 1.20 9.72 8.37
N ALA A 128 1.61 9.18 7.22
CA ALA A 128 2.81 9.61 6.52
C ALA A 128 2.73 11.09 6.11
N ILE A 129 1.61 11.52 5.53
CA ILE A 129 1.38 12.92 5.12
C ILE A 129 1.33 13.86 6.32
N LYS A 130 0.75 13.43 7.45
CA LYS A 130 0.63 14.26 8.65
C LYS A 130 1.99 14.64 9.23
N LEU A 131 2.97 13.72 9.18
CA LEU A 131 4.34 14.02 9.60
C LEU A 131 5.16 14.70 8.49
N HIS A 132 4.94 14.31 7.23
CA HIS A 132 5.71 14.78 6.07
C HIS A 132 4.80 15.32 4.96
N PRO A 133 4.23 16.52 5.10
CA PRO A 133 3.31 17.07 4.12
C PRO A 133 3.94 17.30 2.74
N GLU A 134 5.27 17.38 2.64
CA GLU A 134 6.01 17.55 1.39
C GLU A 134 5.83 16.38 0.41
N ILE A 135 5.51 15.18 0.90
CA ILE A 135 5.34 13.98 0.06
C ILE A 135 4.07 14.01 -0.78
N VAL A 136 3.09 14.88 -0.45
CA VAL A 136 1.84 15.02 -1.20
C VAL A 136 2.09 15.33 -2.67
N SER A 137 3.09 16.18 -2.96
CA SER A 137 3.48 16.54 -4.33
C SER A 137 4.26 15.45 -5.07
N ARG A 138 4.64 14.36 -4.40
CA ARG A 138 5.52 13.30 -4.92
C ARG A 138 4.78 12.01 -5.29
N MET A 139 3.48 11.95 -5.03
CA MET A 139 2.66 10.77 -5.30
C MET A 139 1.26 11.16 -5.81
N THR A 140 0.59 10.23 -6.47
CA THR A 140 -0.84 10.31 -6.77
C THR A 140 -1.58 9.27 -5.95
N ILE A 141 -2.55 9.71 -5.15
CA ILE A 141 -3.40 8.82 -4.37
C ILE A 141 -4.65 8.50 -5.19
N ILE A 142 -4.92 7.20 -5.39
CA ILE A 142 -6.15 6.71 -6.00
C ILE A 142 -6.90 5.98 -4.90
N TRP A 143 -8.04 6.53 -4.48
CA TRP A 143 -8.79 6.02 -3.34
C TRP A 143 -10.17 5.56 -3.77
N ILE A 144 -10.54 4.32 -3.41
CA ILE A 144 -11.86 3.75 -3.67
C ILE A 144 -12.70 3.72 -2.39
N GLY A 145 -13.68 4.62 -2.31
CA GLY A 145 -14.69 4.63 -1.23
C GLY A 145 -14.20 5.14 0.13
N THR A 146 -15.07 5.83 0.88
CA THR A 146 -14.82 6.19 2.28
C THR A 146 -15.33 5.06 3.18
N GLN A 147 -14.43 4.21 3.67
CA GLN A 147 -14.72 3.29 4.78
C GLN A 147 -14.50 3.97 6.14
#